data_AF-A0A200J914-F1
#
_entry.id   AF-A0A200J914-F1
#
_cell.length_a   1.000
_cell.length_b   1.000
_cell.length_c   1.000
_cell.angle_alpha   90.00
_cell.angle_beta   90.00
_cell.angle_gamma   90.00
#
_symmetry.space_group_name_H-M   'P 1'
#
loop_
_entity.id
_entity.type
_entity.pdbx_description
1 polymer ?
#
loop_
_entity_poly.entity_id
_entity_poly.type
_entity_poly.pdbx_seq_one_letter_code
_entity_poly.pdbx_strand_id
1 'polypeptide(L)'
;MLENEEGLTLAEVLVSVVILGTTFMLLASMLIRNQQLIELNEKKKEAQYVRDELKEWMGYRGQTQDLAGLNPYVFSIRDERHLTDQQKSRRAYLILDNSGIQMKDDGSKQIPLYGEEKIDYTGRVEAGKENIERKVDYHYSEKEAELPDRWKNSDGSIKEEAHYLGKYIGNQTNHFFVVLCKVNYKEGTKDLRKDGIELNLEIYDGKTGAFMTDTVFNWVVDY
;
A
#
# COMPACT_ATOMS: atom_id res chain seq x y z
N MET A 1 23.67 61.76 44.88
CA MET A 1 22.59 61.35 43.97
C MET A 1 23.28 60.93 42.68
N LEU A 2 23.57 59.64 42.55
CA LEU A 2 24.05 59.06 41.30
C LEU A 2 22.80 58.81 40.45
N GLU A 3 22.80 59.41 39.27
CA GLU A 3 21.77 59.25 38.26
C GLU A 3 21.62 57.76 37.94
N ASN A 4 20.46 57.20 38.28
CA ASN A 4 19.98 55.97 37.68
C ASN A 4 19.70 56.29 36.21
N GLU A 5 20.69 56.10 35.34
CA GLU A 5 20.44 55.95 33.92
C GLU A 5 19.59 54.69 33.72
N GLU A 6 18.38 54.89 33.19
CA GLU A 6 17.44 53.85 32.78
C GLU A 6 17.98 53.09 31.56
N GLY A 7 19.03 52.30 31.76
CA GLY A 7 19.66 51.46 30.74
C GLY A 7 19.83 50.03 31.23
N LEU A 8 19.38 49.06 30.43
CA LEU A 8 19.66 47.63 30.63
C LEU A 8 21.18 47.44 30.73
N THR A 9 21.63 46.77 31.79
CA THR A 9 23.05 46.42 31.93
C THR A 9 23.45 45.44 30.83
N LEU A 10 24.71 45.47 30.39
CA LEU A 10 25.24 44.59 29.34
C LEU A 10 24.95 43.09 29.65
N ALA A 11 25.00 42.71 30.93
CA ALA A 11 24.67 41.37 31.38
C ALA A 11 23.19 41.02 31.18
N GLU A 12 22.27 41.95 31.46
CA GLU A 12 20.84 41.74 31.23
C GLU A 12 20.50 41.65 29.74
N VAL A 13 21.18 42.42 28.87
CA VAL A 13 21.04 42.29 27.42
C VAL A 13 21.50 40.92 26.93
N LEU A 14 22.67 40.44 27.39
CA LEU A 14 23.19 39.12 27.05
C LEU A 14 22.26 37.98 27.50
N VAL A 15 21.77 38.05 28.74
CA VAL A 15 20.82 37.06 29.27
C VAL A 15 19.51 37.09 28.46
N SER A 16 19.01 38.27 28.11
CA SER A 16 17.79 38.43 27.30
C SER A 16 17.96 37.83 25.91
N VAL A 17 19.11 38.03 25.25
CA VAL A 17 19.42 37.43 23.93
C VAL A 17 19.47 35.92 24.01
N VAL A 18 20.07 35.34 25.06
CA VAL A 18 20.14 33.88 25.24
C VAL A 18 18.74 33.30 25.50
N ILE A 19 17.94 33.94 26.36
CA ILE A 19 16.56 33.50 26.64
C ILE A 19 15.69 33.60 25.38
N LEU A 20 15.77 34.70 24.64
CA LEU A 20 15.02 34.87 23.40
C LEU A 20 15.46 33.83 22.36
N GLY A 21 16.77 33.66 22.14
CA GLY A 21 17.30 32.70 21.17
C GLY A 21 16.87 31.26 21.45
N THR A 22 16.96 30.83 22.71
CA THR A 22 16.51 29.49 23.13
C THR A 22 14.99 29.34 23.00
N THR A 23 14.22 30.36 23.39
CA THR A 23 12.75 30.35 23.26
C THR A 23 12.31 30.28 21.79
N PHE A 24 12.95 31.04 20.91
CA PHE A 24 12.67 30.99 19.46
C PHE A 24 13.01 29.62 18.86
N MET A 25 14.13 29.00 19.25
CA MET A 25 14.47 27.64 18.79
C MET A 25 13.44 26.61 19.26
N LEU A 26 12.98 26.71 20.52
CA LEU A 26 11.94 25.82 21.06
C LEU A 26 10.61 25.99 20.33
N LEU A 27 10.18 27.23 20.08
CA LEU A 27 8.98 27.54 19.32
C LEU A 27 9.06 27.02 17.88
N ALA A 28 10.19 27.23 17.19
CA ALA A 28 10.41 26.72 15.84
C ALA A 28 10.37 25.19 15.79
N SER A 29 11.01 24.51 16.75
CA SER A 29 10.98 23.06 16.87
C SER A 29 9.56 22.53 17.13
N MET A 30 8.78 23.19 17.98
CA MET A 30 7.37 22.85 18.21
C MET A 30 6.52 23.02 16.96
N LEU A 31 6.70 24.11 16.21
CA LEU A 31 5.96 24.36 14.96
C LEU A 31 6.25 23.30 13.90
N ILE A 32 7.53 22.97 13.69
CA ILE A 32 7.95 21.93 12.73
C ILE A 32 7.36 20.57 13.12
N ARG A 33 7.47 20.18 14.39
CA ARG A 33 6.89 18.91 14.87
C ARG A 33 5.38 18.88 14.71
N ASN A 34 4.70 19.99 14.98
CA ASN A 34 3.25 20.06 14.83
C ASN A 34 2.82 19.91 13.36
N GLN A 35 3.53 20.58 12.44
CA GLN A 35 3.27 20.43 11.00
C GLN A 35 3.50 18.98 10.53
N GLN A 36 4.58 18.33 10.98
CA GLN A 36 4.84 16.92 10.69
C GLN A 36 3.74 16.00 11.22
N LEU A 37 3.20 16.27 12.41
CA LEU A 37 2.09 15.52 12.99
C LEU A 37 0.79 15.70 12.21
N ILE A 38 0.51 16.92 11.74
CA ILE A 38 -0.66 17.20 10.90
C ILE A 38 -0.55 16.42 9.59
N GLU A 39 0.59 16.51 8.89
CA GLU A 39 0.80 15.78 7.64
C GLU A 39 0.69 14.26 7.84
N LEU A 40 1.25 13.72 8.93
CA LEU A 40 1.13 12.30 9.24
C LEU A 40 -0.32 11.89 9.51
N ASN A 41 -1.09 12.72 10.22
CA ASN A 41 -2.49 12.46 10.48
C ASN A 41 -3.34 12.53 9.21
N GLU A 42 -3.05 13.45 8.30
CA GLU A 42 -3.68 13.53 6.98
C GLU A 42 -3.37 12.29 6.14
N LYS A 43 -2.10 11.88 6.07
CA LYS A 43 -1.69 10.64 5.39
C LYS A 43 -2.41 9.41 5.95
N LYS A 44 -2.54 9.31 7.26
CA LYS A 44 -3.27 8.19 7.90
C LYS A 44 -4.75 8.18 7.54
N LYS A 45 -5.39 9.35 7.49
CA LYS A 45 -6.80 9.46 7.06
C LYS A 45 -6.96 9.08 5.59
N GLU A 46 -6.08 9.55 4.71
CA GLU A 46 -6.08 9.16 3.30
C GLU A 46 -5.83 7.64 3.14
N ALA A 47 -4.92 7.06 3.91
CA ALA A 47 -4.67 5.62 3.89
C ALA A 47 -5.88 4.80 4.35
N GLN A 48 -6.62 5.28 5.36
CA GLN A 48 -7.89 4.67 5.78
C GLN A 48 -8.95 4.75 4.68
N TYR A 49 -9.04 5.88 4.00
CA TYR A 49 -9.95 6.02 2.85
C TYR A 49 -9.59 5.04 1.72
N VAL A 50 -8.30 4.95 1.35
CA VAL A 50 -7.82 3.98 0.32
C VAL A 50 -8.21 2.56 0.69
N ARG A 51 -7.99 2.18 1.94
CA ARG A 51 -8.34 0.86 2.47
C ARG A 51 -9.83 0.57 2.34
N ASP A 52 -10.67 1.51 2.74
CA ASP A 52 -12.12 1.33 2.75
C ASP A 52 -12.69 1.30 1.32
N GLU A 53 -12.17 2.15 0.43
CA GLU A 53 -12.53 2.14 -1.00
C GLU A 53 -12.12 0.82 -1.67
N LEU A 54 -10.91 0.32 -1.44
CA LEU A 54 -10.46 -0.95 -2.02
C LEU A 54 -11.30 -2.11 -1.51
N LYS A 55 -11.62 -2.14 -0.22
CA LYS A 55 -12.50 -3.16 0.36
C LYS A 55 -13.90 -3.13 -0.26
N GLU A 56 -14.47 -1.95 -0.43
CA GLU A 56 -15.78 -1.78 -1.07
C GLU A 56 -15.72 -2.22 -2.54
N TRP A 57 -14.71 -1.77 -3.28
CA TRP A 57 -14.48 -2.12 -4.68
C TRP A 57 -14.39 -3.65 -4.84
N MET A 58 -13.55 -4.31 -4.06
CA MET A 58 -13.41 -5.78 -4.09
C MET A 58 -14.72 -6.53 -3.78
N GLY A 59 -15.69 -5.89 -3.12
CA GLY A 59 -16.98 -6.49 -2.78
C GLY A 59 -18.00 -6.53 -3.91
N TYR A 60 -17.76 -5.86 -5.05
CA TYR A 60 -18.71 -5.85 -6.17
C TYR A 60 -18.70 -7.18 -6.95
N ARG A 61 -19.86 -7.83 -7.08
CA ARG A 61 -20.04 -9.18 -7.66
C ARG A 61 -19.46 -9.41 -9.07
N GLY A 62 -19.44 -8.38 -9.92
CA GLY A 62 -18.79 -8.50 -11.24
C GLY A 62 -17.28 -8.65 -11.09
N GLN A 63 -16.70 -7.85 -10.19
CA GLN A 63 -15.25 -7.81 -9.94
C GLN A 63 -14.79 -9.04 -9.15
N THR A 64 -15.63 -9.65 -8.31
CA THR A 64 -15.23 -10.84 -7.54
C THR A 64 -14.86 -12.03 -8.42
N GLN A 65 -15.61 -12.26 -9.50
CA GLN A 65 -15.35 -13.36 -10.43
C GLN A 65 -14.06 -13.12 -11.23
N ASP A 66 -13.85 -11.90 -11.70
CA ASP A 66 -12.64 -11.53 -12.43
C ASP A 66 -11.39 -11.63 -11.55
N LEU A 67 -11.47 -11.14 -10.31
CA LEU A 67 -10.39 -11.28 -9.33
C LEU A 67 -10.09 -12.74 -9.01
N ALA A 68 -11.10 -13.62 -9.01
CA ALA A 68 -10.89 -15.05 -8.83
C ALA A 68 -10.18 -15.69 -10.03
N GLY A 69 -10.53 -15.30 -11.26
CA GLY A 69 -9.85 -15.74 -12.50
C GLY A 69 -8.41 -15.24 -12.59
N LEU A 70 -8.16 -14.04 -12.07
CA LEU A 70 -6.83 -13.44 -11.97
C LEU A 70 -5.95 -14.14 -10.90
N ASN A 71 -6.55 -14.84 -9.93
CA ASN A 71 -5.84 -15.47 -8.82
C ASN A 71 -6.13 -16.98 -8.69
N PRO A 72 -5.91 -17.79 -9.74
CA PRO A 72 -6.36 -19.18 -9.77
C PRO A 72 -5.73 -20.03 -8.66
N TYR A 73 -4.44 -19.83 -8.34
CA TYR A 73 -3.72 -20.55 -7.28
C TYR A 73 -4.25 -20.29 -5.87
N VAL A 74 -4.88 -19.13 -5.65
CA VAL A 74 -5.50 -18.81 -4.37
C VAL A 74 -6.65 -19.76 -4.07
N PHE A 75 -7.41 -20.16 -5.09
CA PHE A 75 -8.64 -20.95 -4.97
C PHE A 75 -8.50 -22.43 -5.37
N SER A 76 -7.46 -22.81 -6.13
CA SER A 76 -7.40 -24.13 -6.77
C SER A 76 -6.77 -25.24 -5.93
N ILE A 77 -5.84 -24.94 -5.01
CA ILE A 77 -4.97 -25.98 -4.42
C ILE A 77 -5.04 -25.96 -2.90
N ARG A 78 -5.66 -26.98 -2.30
CA ARG A 78 -5.80 -27.11 -0.83
C ARG A 78 -4.60 -27.77 -0.16
N ASP A 79 -3.82 -28.56 -0.90
CA ASP A 79 -2.65 -29.28 -0.40
C ASP A 79 -1.36 -28.69 -1.01
N GLU A 80 -0.53 -28.09 -0.16
CA GLU A 80 0.69 -27.40 -0.55
C GLU A 80 1.86 -28.36 -0.86
N ARG A 81 1.70 -29.66 -0.60
CA ARG A 81 2.79 -30.65 -0.74
C ARG A 81 3.33 -30.77 -2.16
N HIS A 82 2.51 -30.45 -3.16
CA HIS A 82 2.89 -30.55 -4.58
C HIS A 82 3.25 -29.19 -5.21
N LEU A 83 3.24 -28.12 -4.42
CA LEU A 83 3.56 -26.78 -4.89
C LEU A 83 5.06 -26.48 -4.77
N THR A 84 5.61 -25.80 -5.78
CA THR A 84 6.92 -25.17 -5.68
C THR A 84 6.87 -24.00 -4.69
N ASP A 85 8.02 -23.59 -4.16
CA ASP A 85 8.07 -22.47 -3.20
C ASP A 85 7.55 -21.15 -3.80
N GLN A 86 7.78 -20.93 -5.10
CA GLN A 86 7.20 -19.80 -5.84
C GLN A 86 5.67 -19.86 -5.91
N GLN A 87 5.10 -21.04 -6.13
CA GLN A 87 3.64 -21.21 -6.15
C GLN A 87 3.02 -21.03 -4.76
N LYS A 88 3.71 -21.48 -3.70
CA LYS A 88 3.28 -21.22 -2.31
C LYS A 88 3.30 -19.74 -1.99
N SER A 89 4.36 -19.04 -2.38
CA SER A 89 4.47 -17.59 -2.26
C SER A 89 3.32 -16.88 -3.00
N ARG A 90 3.13 -17.16 -4.30
CA ARG A 90 2.09 -16.55 -5.14
C ARG A 90 0.69 -16.71 -4.55
N ARG A 91 0.41 -17.85 -3.93
CA ARG A 91 -0.88 -18.19 -3.30
C ARG A 91 -1.16 -17.35 -2.03
N ALA A 92 -0.13 -16.87 -1.35
CA ALA A 92 -0.27 -16.03 -0.17
C ALA A 92 -0.69 -14.58 -0.50
N TYR A 93 -0.74 -14.21 -1.79
CA TYR A 93 -1.06 -12.85 -2.22
C TYR A 93 -2.20 -12.83 -3.24
N LEU A 94 -3.05 -11.80 -3.15
CA LEU A 94 -4.09 -11.53 -4.12
C LEU A 94 -3.66 -10.32 -4.97
N ILE A 95 -3.56 -10.50 -6.28
CA ILE A 95 -3.37 -9.37 -7.22
C ILE A 95 -4.74 -8.84 -7.64
N LEU A 96 -4.85 -7.52 -7.80
CA LEU A 96 -6.13 -6.84 -8.06
C LEU A 96 -6.30 -6.36 -9.50
N ASP A 97 -5.25 -6.45 -10.32
CA ASP A 97 -5.27 -5.97 -11.70
C ASP A 97 -4.33 -6.78 -12.59
N ASN A 98 -4.60 -6.80 -13.89
CA ASN A 98 -3.79 -7.48 -14.91
C ASN A 98 -2.31 -7.08 -14.90
N SER A 99 -1.98 -5.86 -14.47
CA SER A 99 -0.58 -5.41 -14.32
C SER A 99 0.21 -6.22 -13.29
N GLY A 100 -0.46 -6.93 -12.37
CA GLY A 100 0.17 -7.80 -11.37
C GLY A 100 0.51 -9.20 -11.87
N ILE A 101 0.15 -9.53 -13.12
CA ILE A 101 0.44 -10.85 -13.70
C ILE A 101 1.92 -10.93 -14.06
N GLN A 102 2.61 -11.87 -13.43
CA GLN A 102 4.00 -12.17 -13.77
C GLN A 102 4.04 -12.94 -15.09
N MET A 103 4.74 -12.39 -16.09
CA MET A 103 4.86 -13.00 -17.41
C MET A 103 6.18 -13.76 -17.56
N LYS A 104 6.12 -14.93 -18.19
CA LYS A 104 7.28 -15.69 -18.64
C LYS A 104 7.36 -15.65 -20.16
N ASP A 105 8.58 -15.48 -20.67
CA ASP A 105 8.85 -15.64 -22.11
C ASP A 105 8.99 -17.12 -22.46
N ASP A 106 8.18 -17.60 -23.41
CA ASP A 106 8.24 -18.95 -23.99
C ASP A 106 8.84 -18.94 -25.41
N GLY A 107 9.69 -17.95 -25.70
CA GLY A 107 10.47 -17.82 -26.94
C GLY A 107 9.70 -17.21 -28.12
N SER A 108 8.36 -17.20 -28.08
CA SER A 108 7.52 -16.55 -29.11
C SER A 108 6.36 -15.73 -28.55
N LYS A 109 6.03 -15.90 -27.27
CA LYS A 109 4.93 -15.21 -26.59
C LYS A 109 5.23 -15.05 -25.10
N GLN A 110 4.71 -13.98 -24.52
CA GLN A 110 4.60 -13.83 -23.08
C GLN A 110 3.37 -14.58 -22.58
N ILE A 111 3.57 -15.53 -21.69
CA ILE A 111 2.53 -16.33 -21.05
C ILE A 111 2.50 -16.05 -19.53
N PRO A 112 1.32 -16.02 -18.89
CA PRO A 112 1.22 -15.91 -17.44
C PRO A 112 1.98 -17.05 -16.74
N LEU A 113 2.89 -16.70 -15.82
CA LEU A 113 3.74 -17.65 -15.12
C LEU A 113 2.92 -18.62 -14.24
N TYR A 114 1.80 -18.15 -13.68
CA TYR A 114 0.93 -18.92 -12.80
C TYR A 114 -0.47 -19.11 -13.40
N GLY A 115 -0.58 -19.11 -14.73
CA GLY A 115 -1.84 -19.42 -15.42
C GLY A 115 -2.97 -18.43 -15.11
N GLU A 116 -2.66 -17.20 -14.71
CA GLU A 116 -3.64 -16.15 -14.47
C GLU A 116 -4.44 -15.83 -15.75
N GLU A 117 -5.76 -15.70 -15.61
CA GLU A 117 -6.62 -15.26 -16.70
C GLU A 117 -6.70 -13.73 -16.70
N LYS A 118 -6.32 -13.10 -17.81
CA LYS A 118 -6.42 -11.64 -17.96
C LYS A 118 -7.89 -11.23 -17.95
N ILE A 119 -8.21 -10.24 -17.13
CA ILE A 119 -9.51 -9.58 -17.12
C ILE A 119 -9.67 -8.79 -18.42
N ASP A 120 -10.74 -9.05 -19.17
CA ASP A 120 -11.06 -8.27 -20.34
C ASP A 120 -11.84 -7.01 -19.95
N TYR A 121 -11.15 -5.88 -19.97
CA TYR A 121 -11.73 -4.56 -19.73
C TYR A 121 -12.43 -3.97 -20.97
N THR A 122 -12.29 -4.59 -22.15
CA THR A 122 -12.90 -4.07 -23.36
C THR A 122 -14.43 -4.22 -23.31
N GLY A 123 -15.14 -3.10 -23.44
CA GLY A 123 -16.61 -3.06 -23.36
C GLY A 123 -17.20 -2.83 -21.96
N ARG A 124 -16.37 -2.77 -20.91
CA ARG A 124 -16.81 -2.41 -19.56
C ARG A 124 -16.76 -0.91 -19.34
N VAL A 125 -17.61 -0.21 -20.07
CA VAL A 125 -17.83 1.22 -19.91
C VAL A 125 -18.99 1.40 -18.93
N GLU A 126 -18.71 1.50 -17.64
CA GLU A 126 -19.63 2.28 -16.80
C GLU A 126 -19.49 3.75 -17.19
N ALA A 127 -20.46 4.23 -17.97
CA ALA A 127 -20.83 5.63 -18.14
C ALA A 127 -19.67 6.65 -18.04
N GLY A 128 -18.86 6.75 -19.11
CA GLY A 128 -18.11 7.98 -19.40
C GLY A 128 -16.84 8.25 -18.59
N LYS A 129 -16.28 7.28 -17.86
CA LYS A 129 -14.94 7.39 -17.29
C LYS A 129 -14.16 6.10 -17.48
N GLU A 130 -13.14 6.14 -18.35
CA GLU A 130 -12.20 5.03 -18.63
C GLU A 130 -11.42 4.52 -17.40
N ASN A 131 -11.55 5.17 -16.23
CA ASN A 131 -10.71 4.94 -15.04
C ASN A 131 -11.46 4.38 -13.82
N ILE A 132 -12.72 3.95 -13.93
CA ILE A 132 -13.48 3.50 -12.74
C ILE A 132 -13.07 2.09 -12.28
N GLU A 133 -12.67 1.20 -13.20
CA GLU A 133 -12.48 -0.21 -12.86
C GLU A 133 -11.11 -0.55 -12.24
N ARG A 134 -10.04 0.18 -12.57
CA ARG A 134 -8.70 -0.12 -12.04
C ARG A 134 -8.42 0.75 -10.81
N LYS A 135 -8.20 0.11 -9.66
CA LYS A 135 -7.81 0.79 -8.41
C LYS A 135 -6.34 0.64 -8.05
N VAL A 136 -5.68 -0.36 -8.62
CA VAL A 136 -4.30 -0.74 -8.31
C VAL A 136 -3.52 -1.01 -9.60
N ASP A 137 -2.27 -0.56 -9.63
CA ASP A 137 -1.32 -0.79 -10.72
C ASP A 137 -0.02 -1.38 -10.18
N TYR A 138 0.37 -2.55 -10.67
CA TYR A 138 1.54 -3.30 -10.23
C TYR A 138 2.74 -3.13 -11.17
N HIS A 139 2.57 -2.46 -12.32
CA HIS A 139 3.68 -2.08 -13.18
C HIS A 139 4.49 -0.96 -12.52
N TYR A 140 5.36 -1.35 -11.60
CA TYR A 140 6.41 -0.51 -11.03
C TYR A 140 7.78 -0.86 -11.63
N SER A 141 7.79 -1.41 -12.85
CA SER A 141 8.94 -1.94 -13.58
C SER A 141 10.08 -0.94 -13.85
N GLU A 142 9.87 0.34 -13.55
CA GLU A 142 10.91 1.38 -13.65
C GLU A 142 11.55 1.73 -12.29
N LYS A 143 11.12 1.12 -11.17
CA LYS A 143 11.34 1.70 -9.84
C LYS A 143 11.62 0.69 -8.73
N GLU A 144 12.20 -0.46 -9.06
CA GLU A 144 12.89 -1.33 -8.08
C GLU A 144 13.89 -0.52 -7.22
N ALA A 145 14.52 0.49 -7.83
CA ALA A 145 15.39 1.45 -7.15
C ALA A 145 14.64 2.36 -6.16
N GLU A 146 13.40 2.76 -6.45
CA GLU A 146 12.61 3.68 -5.61
C GLU A 146 11.79 2.96 -4.53
N LEU A 147 11.75 1.63 -4.52
CA LEU A 147 11.14 0.91 -3.42
C LEU A 147 11.89 1.21 -2.11
N PRO A 148 11.17 1.49 -1.01
CA PRO A 148 11.79 1.69 0.30
C PRO A 148 12.62 0.48 0.72
N ASP A 149 13.68 0.71 1.49
CA ASP A 149 14.63 -0.33 1.93
C ASP A 149 13.96 -1.49 2.66
N ARG A 150 12.78 -1.27 3.24
CA ARG A 150 11.96 -2.32 3.88
C ARG A 150 11.71 -3.51 2.94
N TRP A 151 11.54 -3.25 1.64
CA TRP A 151 11.23 -4.25 0.62
C TRP A 151 12.44 -4.74 -0.16
N LYS A 152 13.63 -4.37 0.33
CA LYS A 152 14.91 -4.85 -0.16
C LYS A 152 15.54 -5.76 0.91
N ASN A 153 16.25 -6.77 0.44
CA ASN A 153 17.14 -7.58 1.25
C ASN A 153 18.42 -6.79 1.54
N SER A 154 19.24 -7.27 2.48
CA SER A 154 20.50 -6.60 2.85
C SER A 154 21.51 -6.49 1.71
N ASP A 155 21.38 -7.33 0.68
CA ASP A 155 22.18 -7.31 -0.55
C ASP A 155 21.61 -6.39 -1.64
N GLY A 156 20.51 -5.69 -1.36
CA GLY A 156 19.81 -4.81 -2.29
C GLY A 156 18.86 -5.52 -3.26
N SER A 157 18.79 -6.86 -3.24
CA SER A 157 17.79 -7.61 -4.00
C SER A 157 16.38 -7.38 -3.44
N ILE A 158 15.36 -7.54 -4.26
CA ILE A 158 13.97 -7.32 -3.84
C ILE A 158 13.45 -8.52 -3.04
N LYS A 159 12.68 -8.24 -1.99
CA LYS A 159 11.92 -9.27 -1.28
C LYS A 159 10.78 -9.77 -2.15
N GLU A 160 10.53 -11.07 -2.09
CA GLU A 160 9.45 -11.73 -2.82
C GLU A 160 8.08 -11.03 -2.67
N GLU A 161 7.75 -10.56 -1.46
CA GLU A 161 6.50 -9.83 -1.17
C GLU A 161 6.33 -8.57 -2.03
N ALA A 162 7.43 -7.95 -2.45
CA ALA A 162 7.40 -6.71 -3.20
C ALA A 162 6.90 -6.90 -4.63
N HIS A 163 6.98 -8.11 -5.19
CA HIS A 163 6.38 -8.44 -6.48
C HIS A 163 4.86 -8.37 -6.47
N TYR A 164 4.24 -8.34 -5.28
CA TYR A 164 2.79 -8.28 -5.09
C TYR A 164 2.36 -6.92 -4.52
N LEU A 165 3.24 -5.92 -4.51
CA LEU A 165 2.91 -4.55 -4.13
C LEU A 165 2.30 -3.82 -5.33
N GLY A 166 1.07 -3.35 -5.14
CA GLY A 166 0.40 -2.52 -6.13
C GLY A 166 0.32 -1.06 -5.69
N LYS A 167 0.56 -0.13 -6.61
CA LYS A 167 0.30 1.29 -6.40
C LYS A 167 -1.20 1.56 -6.47
N TYR A 168 -1.74 2.25 -5.47
CA TYR A 168 -3.10 2.78 -5.58
C TYR A 168 -3.14 3.94 -6.59
N ILE A 169 -4.14 3.93 -7.49
CA ILE A 169 -4.27 4.90 -8.60
C ILE A 169 -5.53 5.77 -8.54
N GLY A 170 -6.17 5.88 -7.37
CA GLY A 170 -7.37 6.71 -7.22
C GLY A 170 -7.10 8.22 -7.16
N ASN A 171 -8.14 9.00 -7.46
CA ASN A 171 -8.06 10.45 -7.65
C ASN A 171 -8.23 11.27 -6.36
N GLN A 172 -8.51 10.63 -5.22
CA GLN A 172 -8.88 11.32 -3.98
C GLN A 172 -7.74 11.44 -2.96
N THR A 173 -6.52 11.07 -3.34
CA THR A 173 -5.35 11.10 -2.45
C THR A 173 -4.28 12.03 -2.97
N ASN A 174 -3.72 12.86 -2.09
CA ASN A 174 -2.58 13.71 -2.43
C ASN A 174 -1.25 12.96 -2.24
N HIS A 175 -1.28 11.82 -1.56
CA HIS A 175 -0.12 11.01 -1.23
C HIS A 175 -0.05 9.73 -2.05
N PHE A 176 1.16 9.19 -2.15
CA PHE A 176 1.43 7.93 -2.84
C PHE A 176 1.35 6.77 -1.84
N PHE A 177 0.46 5.81 -2.11
CA PHE A 177 0.26 4.62 -1.31
C PHE A 177 0.53 3.35 -2.11
N VAL A 178 1.10 2.35 -1.43
CA VAL A 178 1.25 0.99 -1.95
C VAL A 178 0.42 0.03 -1.11
N VAL A 179 -0.13 -0.97 -1.79
CA VAL A 179 -1.14 -1.89 -1.30
C VAL A 179 -0.59 -3.30 -1.40
N LEU A 180 -0.75 -4.07 -0.31
CA LEU A 180 -0.43 -5.49 -0.28
C LEU A 180 -1.67 -6.24 0.20
N CYS A 181 -2.15 -7.20 -0.61
CA CYS A 181 -3.29 -8.04 -0.24
C CYS A 181 -2.79 -9.44 0.10
N LYS A 182 -2.77 -9.78 1.39
CA LYS A 182 -2.35 -11.10 1.87
C LYS A 182 -3.56 -12.01 2.06
N VAL A 183 -3.39 -13.28 1.74
CA VAL A 183 -4.42 -14.32 1.89
C VAL A 183 -4.08 -15.17 3.10
N ASN A 184 -5.04 -15.30 4.01
CA ASN A 184 -5.01 -16.22 5.13
C ASN A 184 -6.07 -17.31 4.92
N TYR A 185 -5.62 -18.57 4.97
CA TYR A 185 -6.52 -19.72 4.86
C TYR A 185 -7.06 -20.09 6.23
N LYS A 186 -8.40 -20.11 6.36
CA LYS A 186 -9.06 -20.58 7.57
C LYS A 186 -8.97 -22.10 7.66
N GLU A 187 -8.70 -22.61 8.86
CA GLU A 187 -8.75 -24.04 9.12
C GLU A 187 -10.17 -24.58 8.89
N GLY A 188 -10.29 -25.69 8.16
CA GLY A 188 -11.56 -26.36 7.93
C GLY A 188 -12.38 -25.87 6.73
N THR A 189 -11.96 -24.80 6.02
CA THR A 189 -12.62 -24.35 4.78
C THR A 189 -12.67 -25.49 3.75
N LYS A 190 -13.87 -25.85 3.28
CA LYS A 190 -14.08 -26.96 2.34
C LYS A 190 -14.07 -26.49 0.90
N ASP A 191 -14.65 -25.32 0.64
CA ASP A 191 -14.72 -24.71 -0.68
C ASP A 191 -14.36 -23.22 -0.56
N LEU A 192 -13.16 -22.85 -1.04
CA LEU A 192 -12.64 -21.49 -0.93
C LEU A 192 -13.46 -20.47 -1.73
N ARG A 193 -14.23 -20.90 -2.74
CA ARG A 193 -15.09 -19.99 -3.52
C ARG A 193 -16.39 -19.66 -2.79
N LYS A 194 -16.92 -20.62 -2.00
CA LYS A 194 -18.18 -20.48 -1.24
C LYS A 194 -18.00 -19.99 0.19
N ASP A 195 -17.03 -20.58 0.89
CA ASP A 195 -16.73 -20.25 2.29
C ASP A 195 -15.94 -18.93 2.40
N GLY A 196 -15.23 -18.59 1.32
CA GLY A 196 -14.37 -17.42 1.22
C GLY A 196 -12.97 -17.63 1.78
N ILE A 197 -12.15 -16.61 1.56
CA ILE A 197 -10.79 -16.47 2.08
C ILE A 197 -10.71 -15.27 3.01
N GLU A 198 -9.86 -15.34 4.02
CA GLU A 198 -9.56 -14.16 4.82
C GLU A 198 -8.50 -13.34 4.08
N LEU A 199 -8.81 -12.08 3.80
CA LEU A 199 -7.90 -11.14 3.19
C LEU A 199 -7.45 -10.13 4.22
N ASN A 200 -6.13 -9.96 4.31
CA ASN A 200 -5.52 -8.85 5.03
C ASN A 200 -5.02 -7.82 4.01
N LEU A 201 -5.69 -6.68 3.96
CA LEU A 201 -5.35 -5.55 3.10
C LEU A 201 -4.46 -4.59 3.89
N GLU A 202 -3.19 -4.53 3.53
CA GLU A 202 -2.19 -3.67 4.18
C GLU A 202 -1.86 -2.47 3.28
N ILE A 203 -1.91 -1.27 3.84
CA ILE A 203 -1.58 -0.01 3.16
C ILE A 203 -0.31 0.57 3.75
N TYR A 204 0.62 0.91 2.86
CA TYR A 204 1.91 1.50 3.18
C TYR A 204 2.08 2.84 2.48
N ASP A 205 2.85 3.74 3.09
CA ASP A 205 3.33 4.93 2.42
C ASP A 205 4.38 4.55 1.38
N GLY A 206 4.14 4.94 0.13
CA GLY A 206 4.96 4.51 -0.98
C GLY A 206 6.33 5.19 -1.06
N LYS A 207 6.56 6.29 -0.32
CA LYS A 207 7.88 6.96 -0.26
C LYS A 207 8.78 6.36 0.82
N THR A 208 8.20 6.02 1.97
CA THR A 208 8.95 5.62 3.18
C THR A 208 8.84 4.13 3.48
N GLY A 209 7.82 3.44 2.97
CA GLY A 209 7.52 2.04 3.31
C GLY A 209 6.95 1.88 4.71
N ALA A 210 6.60 2.99 5.36
CA ALA A 210 5.98 2.99 6.68
C ALA A 210 4.57 2.40 6.58
N PHE A 211 4.25 1.51 7.52
CA PHE A 211 2.91 0.95 7.64
C PHE A 211 1.93 2.04 8.08
N MET A 212 0.81 2.17 7.36
CA MET A 212 -0.19 3.21 7.61
C MET A 212 -1.45 2.64 8.24
N THR A 213 -2.00 1.58 7.67
CA THR A 213 -3.21 0.91 8.17
C THR A 213 -3.36 -0.47 7.55
N ASP A 214 -4.16 -1.32 8.20
CA ASP A 214 -4.64 -2.60 7.69
C ASP A 214 -6.15 -2.76 7.89
N THR A 215 -6.73 -3.75 7.21
CA THR A 215 -8.03 -4.34 7.55
C THR A 215 -8.04 -5.82 7.18
N VAL A 216 -8.70 -6.60 8.01
CA VAL A 216 -8.97 -8.01 7.76
C VAL A 216 -10.45 -8.19 7.45
N PHE A 217 -10.78 -8.88 6.37
CA PHE A 217 -12.16 -9.21 6.02
C PHE A 217 -12.26 -10.57 5.31
N ASN A 218 -13.42 -11.20 5.44
CA ASN A 218 -13.73 -12.42 4.68
C ASN A 218 -14.20 -12.02 3.28
N TRP A 219 -13.51 -12.47 2.26
CA TRP A 219 -13.85 -12.23 0.87
C TRP A 219 -14.32 -13.51 0.21
N VAL A 220 -15.47 -13.44 -0.46
CA VAL A 220 -16.16 -14.61 -1.03
C VAL A 220 -16.44 -14.30 -2.49
N VAL A 221 -16.13 -15.24 -3.38
CA VAL A 221 -16.29 -15.06 -4.83
C VAL A 221 -17.77 -15.01 -5.23
N ASP A 222 -18.62 -15.79 -4.55
CA ASP A 222 -20.03 -15.97 -4.88
C ASP A 222 -20.99 -14.86 -4.38
N TYR A 223 -20.49 -13.83 -3.69
CA TYR A 223 -21.30 -12.69 -3.22
C TYR A 223 -21.63 -11.70 -4.35
#